data_AF-A0A3P6Q862-F1
#
_entry.id   AF-A0A3P6Q862-F1
#
_cell.length_a   1.000
_cell.length_b   1.000
_cell.length_c   1.000
_cell.angle_alpha   90.00
_cell.angle_beta   90.00
_cell.angle_gamma   90.00
#
_symmetry.space_group_name_H-M   'P 1'
#
loop_
_entity.id
_entity.type
_entity.pdbx_description
1 polymer ?
#
loop_
_entity_poly.entity_id
_entity_poly.type
_entity_poly.pdbx_seq_one_letter_code
_entity_poly.pdbx_strand_id
1 'polypeptide(L)'
;MAYYGNHGKGRTKNHHNNFDRDEPNGFKNPQYGPHVQLIDANWERQVTAKLDEFMNGTTTELCFPPMERHERRRLHELARRKGLQTSSEGREPNRRCVVHRRPTPKLAAVGANETQPIRLTSEIRKVLSNFISQYPIYGPAIDRHLAAPKSRDRSQRDVGNRERPEMLVPQRSNITAEMQKQRNMLPAYQQRADVLKAINDHKVVLITGGTGCGKTTQVPQFLLEDAYEHQQPLRIVCTQPRRLPAIAVASRVAKERGESLGSTVGYHIRLEQRTSPQTVLTYCTSGVLLRMLTQDDAARDISHIILDEIHEREQNTDYLLIALKQALKKRNDLKVRLQKPFL
;
A
#
# COMPACT_ATOMS: atom_id res chain seq x y z
N MET A 1 28.25 -11.55 -59.26
CA MET A 1 27.53 -12.56 -60.08
C MET A 1 26.03 -12.34 -59.90
N ALA A 2 25.36 -11.99 -61.00
CA ALA A 2 23.94 -12.15 -61.40
C ALA A 2 22.82 -12.26 -60.32
N TYR A 3 21.84 -11.32 -60.27
CA TYR A 3 20.50 -11.28 -60.95
C TYR A 3 19.48 -12.27 -60.32
N TYR A 4 18.22 -11.99 -59.94
CA TYR A 4 17.08 -11.16 -60.41
C TYR A 4 16.26 -10.68 -59.16
N GLY A 5 15.54 -9.55 -59.09
CA GLY A 5 14.29 -9.21 -59.80
C GLY A 5 13.09 -10.01 -59.23
N ASN A 6 11.90 -9.50 -58.87
CA ASN A 6 11.27 -8.20 -59.06
C ASN A 6 9.90 -8.19 -58.33
N HIS A 7 9.41 -6.98 -57.98
CA HIS A 7 8.00 -6.50 -57.89
C HIS A 7 6.86 -7.33 -57.24
N GLY A 8 5.84 -6.74 -56.61
CA GLY A 8 5.36 -5.34 -56.62
C GLY A 8 4.34 -5.12 -55.49
N LYS A 9 4.19 -3.87 -55.02
CA LYS A 9 3.22 -2.84 -55.48
C LYS A 9 1.86 -3.02 -54.78
N GLY A 10 1.21 -2.01 -54.19
CA GLY A 10 1.32 -0.56 -54.31
C GLY A 10 1.00 0.16 -52.98
N ARG A 11 1.55 1.35 -52.71
CA ARG A 11 1.20 2.68 -53.32
C ARG A 11 -0.27 3.02 -52.98
N THR A 12 -0.60 4.13 -52.31
CA THR A 12 -0.22 5.54 -52.58
C THR A 12 -0.69 6.44 -51.42
N LYS A 13 0.15 7.38 -50.94
CA LYS A 13 0.13 8.86 -51.17
C LYS A 13 -0.99 9.61 -50.41
N ASN A 14 -0.85 10.86 -49.98
CA ASN A 14 0.24 11.78 -49.62
C ASN A 14 -0.50 13.10 -49.31
N HIS A 15 0.00 13.86 -48.32
CA HIS A 15 0.09 15.35 -48.32
C HIS A 15 -1.22 16.16 -48.17
N HIS A 16 -1.28 17.33 -47.51
CA HIS A 16 -0.39 18.09 -46.62
C HIS A 16 -1.24 19.27 -46.06
N ASN A 17 -0.71 19.92 -45.00
CA ASN A 17 -0.90 21.31 -44.54
C ASN A 17 -1.88 21.65 -43.39
N ASN A 18 -1.24 21.85 -42.21
CA ASN A 18 -1.26 23.02 -41.30
C ASN A 18 -2.50 23.92 -41.25
N PHE A 19 -3.04 24.15 -40.05
CA PHE A 19 -2.70 25.30 -39.19
C PHE A 19 -3.34 25.17 -37.80
N ASP A 20 -2.52 25.37 -36.76
CA ASP A 20 -2.78 25.99 -35.46
C ASP A 20 -3.88 25.50 -34.46
N ARG A 21 -3.33 25.12 -33.28
CA ARG A 21 -3.76 25.38 -31.89
C ARG A 21 -4.56 24.31 -31.10
N ASP A 22 -4.08 24.19 -29.86
CA ASP A 22 -4.67 23.65 -28.63
C ASP A 22 -4.62 22.13 -28.33
N GLU A 23 -3.53 21.84 -27.60
CA GLU A 23 -3.31 20.93 -26.48
C GLU A 23 -3.48 19.38 -26.55
N PRO A 24 -2.48 18.66 -25.96
CA PRO A 24 -2.40 17.22 -25.89
C PRO A 24 -2.95 16.67 -24.56
N ASN A 25 -3.49 15.45 -24.62
CA ASN A 25 -3.93 14.55 -23.52
C ASN A 25 -5.45 14.34 -23.52
N GLY A 26 -5.91 13.52 -24.48
CA GLY A 26 -7.22 12.90 -24.44
C GLY A 26 -7.32 11.83 -23.34
N PHE A 27 -7.20 12.22 -22.08
CA PHE A 27 -7.97 11.55 -21.03
C PHE A 27 -9.43 11.88 -21.31
N LYS A 28 -10.11 11.01 -22.07
CA LYS A 28 -11.55 10.90 -21.89
C LYS A 28 -11.77 10.42 -20.47
N ASN A 29 -11.96 11.37 -19.55
CA ASN A 29 -12.75 11.14 -18.36
C ASN A 29 -14.04 10.44 -18.83
N PRO A 30 -14.30 9.18 -18.47
CA PRO A 30 -15.67 8.74 -18.47
C PRO A 30 -16.30 9.56 -17.35
N GLN A 31 -17.02 10.59 -17.78
CA GLN A 31 -17.84 11.43 -16.94
C GLN A 31 -18.54 10.55 -15.89
N TYR A 32 -18.46 10.98 -14.63
CA TYR A 32 -19.58 10.80 -13.74
C TYR A 32 -20.79 11.47 -14.43
N GLY A 33 -21.52 10.67 -15.18
CA GLY A 33 -22.79 10.96 -15.82
C GLY A 33 -23.73 9.79 -15.53
N PRO A 34 -25.04 10.02 -15.38
CA PRO A 34 -26.00 9.04 -14.90
C PRO A 34 -26.35 8.05 -16.02
N HIS A 35 -25.44 7.12 -16.31
CA HIS A 35 -25.82 5.85 -16.91
C HIS A 35 -25.53 4.76 -15.89
N VAL A 36 -26.35 4.74 -14.83
CA VAL A 36 -26.73 3.45 -14.26
C VAL A 36 -27.40 2.73 -15.43
N GLN A 37 -26.69 1.81 -16.09
CA GLN A 37 -27.35 0.83 -16.93
C GLN A 37 -28.40 0.19 -16.02
N LEU A 38 -29.67 0.55 -16.26
CA LEU A 38 -30.81 0.08 -15.49
C LEU A 38 -30.78 -1.43 -15.62
N ILE A 39 -30.40 -2.09 -14.53
CA ILE A 39 -30.48 -3.54 -14.44
C ILE A 39 -31.95 -3.86 -14.56
N ASP A 40 -32.28 -4.73 -15.52
CA ASP A 40 -33.65 -5.17 -15.72
C ASP A 40 -34.20 -5.69 -14.38
N ALA A 41 -35.29 -5.09 -13.91
CA ALA A 41 -35.93 -5.49 -12.65
C ALA A 41 -36.35 -6.96 -12.68
N ASN A 42 -36.62 -7.51 -13.86
CA ASN A 42 -36.90 -8.94 -14.04
C ASN A 42 -35.63 -9.78 -13.85
N TRP A 43 -34.48 -9.33 -14.34
CA TRP A 43 -33.20 -9.99 -14.11
C TRP A 43 -32.83 -10.03 -12.62
N GLU A 44 -32.98 -8.90 -11.92
CA GLU A 44 -32.68 -8.83 -10.47
C GLU A 44 -33.59 -9.77 -9.67
N ARG A 45 -34.88 -9.86 -10.03
CA ARG A 45 -35.82 -10.82 -9.43
C ARG A 45 -35.40 -12.27 -9.69
N GLN A 46 -35.00 -12.61 -10.92
CA GLN A 46 -34.55 -13.96 -11.28
C GLN A 46 -33.27 -14.36 -10.54
N VAL A 47 -32.28 -13.47 -10.45
CA VAL A 47 -31.04 -13.71 -9.70
C VAL A 47 -31.34 -13.87 -8.21
N THR A 48 -32.21 -13.04 -7.65
CA THR A 48 -32.61 -13.12 -6.25
C THR A 48 -33.31 -14.45 -5.96
N ALA A 49 -34.25 -14.88 -6.81
CA ALA A 49 -34.94 -16.16 -6.68
C ALA A 49 -33.97 -17.34 -6.74
N LYS A 50 -33.00 -17.34 -7.66
CA LYS A 50 -31.95 -18.38 -7.74
C LYS A 50 -31.05 -18.40 -6.51
N LEU A 51 -30.73 -17.25 -5.95
CA LEU A 51 -29.96 -17.18 -4.70
C LEU A 51 -30.78 -17.70 -3.51
N ASP A 52 -32.09 -17.48 -3.48
CA ASP A 52 -32.98 -18.01 -2.43
C ASP A 52 -33.16 -19.52 -2.54
N GLU A 53 -33.37 -20.04 -3.75
CA GLU A 53 -33.36 -21.49 -4.01
C GLU A 53 -32.01 -22.11 -3.61
N PHE A 54 -30.91 -21.44 -3.95
CA PHE A 54 -29.58 -21.86 -3.54
C PHE A 54 -29.33 -21.72 -2.04
N MET A 55 -30.02 -20.85 -1.30
CA MET A 55 -29.92 -20.85 0.16
C MET A 55 -30.64 -22.06 0.76
N ASN A 56 -31.77 -22.43 0.18
CA ASN A 56 -32.65 -23.49 0.68
C ASN A 56 -32.31 -24.91 0.20
N GLY A 57 -31.48 -25.05 -0.84
CA GLY A 57 -31.04 -26.36 -1.36
C GLY A 57 -29.90 -27.01 -0.55
N THR A 58 -29.25 -28.01 -1.14
CA THR A 58 -28.06 -28.71 -0.59
C THR A 58 -26.78 -28.51 -1.41
N THR A 59 -26.87 -27.91 -2.62
CA THR A 59 -25.74 -27.71 -3.53
C THR A 59 -24.70 -26.76 -2.94
N THR A 60 -23.41 -27.07 -3.04
CA THR A 60 -22.31 -26.28 -2.43
C THR A 60 -21.96 -25.02 -3.24
N GLU A 61 -22.22 -25.03 -4.54
CA GLU A 61 -21.87 -23.96 -5.47
C GLU A 61 -23.00 -23.69 -6.47
N LEU A 62 -23.19 -22.43 -6.85
CA LEU A 62 -24.12 -21.99 -7.90
C LEU A 62 -23.35 -21.16 -8.93
N CYS A 63 -23.35 -21.61 -10.19
CA CYS A 63 -22.65 -20.95 -11.28
C CYS A 63 -23.62 -20.16 -12.17
N PHE A 64 -23.30 -18.90 -12.44
CA PHE A 64 -24.00 -18.07 -13.40
C PHE A 64 -23.17 -17.94 -14.70
N PRO A 65 -23.82 -17.91 -15.87
CA PRO A 65 -23.14 -17.79 -17.16
C PRO A 65 -22.37 -16.46 -17.29
N PRO A 66 -21.51 -16.32 -18.32
CA PRO A 66 -20.85 -15.06 -18.61
C PRO A 66 -21.87 -13.92 -18.72
N MET A 67 -21.58 -12.81 -18.04
CA MET A 67 -22.48 -11.65 -17.94
C MET A 67 -21.66 -10.36 -17.87
N GLU A 68 -22.29 -9.22 -18.13
CA GLU A 68 -21.60 -7.95 -18.18
C GLU A 68 -21.00 -7.54 -16.82
N ARG A 69 -20.01 -6.65 -16.85
CA ARG A 69 -19.33 -6.18 -15.63
C ARG A 69 -20.31 -5.56 -14.62
N HIS A 70 -21.35 -4.88 -15.09
CA HIS A 70 -22.34 -4.23 -14.24
C HIS A 70 -23.30 -5.24 -13.59
N GLU A 71 -23.74 -6.26 -14.33
CA GLU A 71 -24.54 -7.40 -13.82
C GLU A 71 -23.77 -8.20 -12.76
N ARG A 72 -22.49 -8.53 -13.02
CA ARG A 72 -21.66 -9.23 -12.02
C ARG A 72 -21.53 -8.44 -10.73
N ARG A 73 -21.33 -7.12 -10.83
CA ARG A 73 -21.25 -6.24 -9.65
C ARG A 73 -22.53 -6.29 -8.83
N ARG A 74 -23.70 -6.31 -9.47
CA ARG A 74 -24.99 -6.40 -8.78
C ARG A 74 -25.22 -7.77 -8.15
N LEU A 75 -24.88 -8.85 -8.86
CA LEU A 75 -24.95 -10.21 -8.31
C LEU A 75 -24.07 -10.34 -7.05
N HIS A 76 -22.84 -9.84 -7.10
CA HIS A 76 -21.96 -9.78 -5.93
C HIS A 76 -22.60 -9.04 -4.75
N GLU A 77 -23.32 -7.94 -5.01
CA GLU A 77 -24.02 -7.18 -3.99
C GLU A 77 -25.20 -7.97 -3.37
N LEU A 78 -26.05 -8.58 -4.21
CA LEU A 78 -27.21 -9.38 -3.78
C LEU A 78 -26.80 -10.61 -2.98
N ALA A 79 -25.79 -11.35 -3.46
CA ALA A 79 -25.26 -12.52 -2.77
C ALA A 79 -24.63 -12.14 -1.42
N ARG A 80 -23.91 -11.02 -1.35
CA ARG A 80 -23.33 -10.51 -0.10
C ARG A 80 -24.39 -10.16 0.94
N ARG A 81 -25.51 -9.55 0.52
CA ARG A 81 -26.66 -9.26 1.41
C ARG A 81 -27.28 -10.53 2.00
N LYS A 82 -27.26 -11.63 1.24
CA LYS A 82 -27.70 -12.96 1.69
C LYS A 82 -26.60 -13.76 2.40
N GLY A 83 -25.44 -13.16 2.68
CA GLY A 83 -24.35 -13.80 3.43
C GLY A 83 -23.52 -14.81 2.64
N LEU A 84 -23.65 -14.88 1.31
CA LEU A 84 -22.93 -15.83 0.45
C LEU A 84 -21.56 -15.28 0.01
N GLN A 85 -20.62 -16.16 -0.36
CA GLN A 85 -19.36 -15.77 -1.01
C GLN A 85 -19.47 -15.93 -2.51
N THR A 86 -18.68 -15.15 -3.26
CA THR A 86 -18.76 -15.11 -4.72
C THR A 86 -17.40 -14.90 -5.36
N SER A 87 -17.06 -15.64 -6.41
CA SER A 87 -15.87 -15.49 -7.24
C SER A 87 -16.25 -15.21 -8.70
N SER A 88 -15.46 -14.37 -9.39
CA SER A 88 -15.58 -14.16 -10.85
C SER A 88 -14.41 -14.83 -11.56
N GLU A 89 -14.65 -15.94 -12.25
CA GLU A 89 -13.63 -16.84 -12.82
C GLU A 89 -13.57 -16.75 -14.34
N GLY A 90 -12.37 -16.90 -14.91
CA GLY A 90 -12.13 -16.84 -16.36
C GLY A 90 -11.69 -15.46 -16.87
N ARG A 91 -11.48 -15.37 -18.18
CA ARG A 91 -11.11 -14.14 -18.92
C ARG A 91 -12.32 -13.64 -19.70
N GLU A 92 -12.42 -12.32 -19.88
CA GLU A 92 -13.44 -11.74 -20.77
C GLU A 92 -13.27 -12.30 -22.20
N PRO A 93 -14.35 -12.59 -22.94
CA PRO A 93 -15.77 -12.36 -22.61
C PRO A 93 -16.44 -13.51 -21.83
N ASN A 94 -15.75 -14.63 -21.61
CA ASN A 94 -16.32 -15.86 -21.03
C ASN A 94 -16.25 -15.89 -19.49
N ARG A 95 -16.22 -14.72 -18.85
CA ARG A 95 -16.01 -14.61 -17.41
C ARG A 95 -17.31 -14.87 -16.65
N ARG A 96 -17.35 -15.99 -15.92
CA ARG A 96 -18.52 -16.47 -15.17
C ARG A 96 -18.47 -16.05 -13.69
N CYS A 97 -19.62 -16.07 -13.01
CA CYS A 97 -19.70 -15.79 -11.58
C CYS A 97 -20.14 -17.04 -10.82
N VAL A 98 -19.36 -17.45 -9.81
CA VAL A 98 -19.65 -18.61 -8.96
C VAL A 98 -20.00 -18.12 -7.56
N VAL A 99 -21.10 -18.60 -7.01
CA VAL A 99 -21.59 -18.34 -5.66
C VAL A 99 -21.33 -19.57 -4.81
N HIS A 100 -20.69 -19.38 -3.67
CA HIS A 100 -20.28 -20.44 -2.74
C HIS A 100 -21.05 -20.32 -1.43
N ARG A 101 -21.49 -21.45 -0.88
CA ARG A 101 -21.91 -21.50 0.52
C ARG A 101 -20.69 -21.27 1.39
N ARG A 102 -20.82 -20.44 2.44
CA ARG A 102 -19.70 -20.21 3.37
C ARG A 102 -19.23 -21.55 3.94
N PRO A 103 -17.95 -21.93 3.78
CA PRO A 103 -17.33 -22.84 4.71
C PRO A 103 -17.32 -22.16 6.08
N THR A 104 -17.47 -22.94 7.15
CA THR A 104 -17.33 -22.51 8.54
C THR A 104 -16.24 -21.45 8.71
N PRO A 105 -16.51 -20.35 9.43
CA PRO A 105 -15.62 -19.19 9.42
C PRO A 105 -14.28 -19.56 10.06
N LYS A 106 -13.19 -19.44 9.30
CA LYS A 106 -11.86 -19.32 9.89
C LYS A 106 -11.83 -17.98 10.65
N LEU A 107 -11.63 -18.03 11.97
CA LEU A 107 -11.57 -16.86 12.87
C LEU A 107 -10.61 -15.75 12.41
N ALA A 108 -9.65 -16.05 11.53
CA ALA A 108 -8.68 -15.10 11.00
C ALA A 108 -9.26 -14.04 10.03
N ALA A 109 -10.53 -14.15 9.62
CA ALA A 109 -11.13 -13.27 8.61
C ALA A 109 -12.11 -12.21 9.16
N VAL A 110 -12.41 -12.21 10.46
CA VAL A 110 -13.38 -11.28 11.06
C VAL A 110 -12.68 -9.98 11.45
N GLY A 111 -13.06 -8.87 10.80
CA GLY A 111 -12.58 -7.54 11.20
C GLY A 111 -13.22 -7.09 12.52
N ALA A 112 -12.57 -6.18 13.28
CA ALA A 112 -13.09 -5.68 14.56
C ALA A 112 -14.54 -5.13 14.47
N ASN A 113 -14.92 -4.61 13.30
CA ASN A 113 -16.24 -4.03 13.03
C ASN A 113 -17.33 -5.08 12.75
N GLU A 114 -16.97 -6.36 12.67
CA GLU A 114 -17.87 -7.49 12.37
C GLU A 114 -18.12 -8.38 13.60
N THR A 115 -17.64 -7.98 14.77
CA THR A 115 -17.85 -8.71 16.03
C THR A 115 -19.13 -8.24 16.71
N GLN A 116 -20.03 -9.16 17.03
CA GLN A 116 -21.15 -8.83 17.91
C GLN A 116 -20.65 -8.73 19.36
N PRO A 117 -21.17 -7.79 20.18
CA PRO A 117 -20.88 -7.75 21.60
C PRO A 117 -21.24 -9.09 22.25
N ILE A 118 -20.35 -9.63 23.08
CA ILE A 118 -20.64 -10.84 23.87
C ILE A 118 -21.81 -10.51 24.81
N ARG A 119 -22.99 -11.07 24.53
CA ARG A 119 -24.15 -10.96 25.41
C ARG A 119 -24.15 -12.13 26.38
N LEU A 120 -23.89 -11.85 27.66
CA LEU A 120 -23.94 -12.85 28.71
C LEU A 120 -25.39 -13.12 29.10
N THR A 121 -25.92 -14.28 28.73
CA THR A 121 -27.25 -14.74 29.18
C THR A 121 -27.23 -15.12 30.66
N SER A 122 -28.41 -15.33 31.25
CA SER A 122 -28.57 -15.81 32.63
C SER A 122 -27.80 -17.10 32.89
N GLU A 123 -27.83 -18.03 31.93
CA GLU A 123 -27.18 -19.34 32.02
C GLU A 123 -25.66 -19.17 31.99
N ILE A 124 -25.16 -18.34 31.06
CA ILE A 124 -23.71 -18.06 30.94
C ILE A 124 -23.21 -17.37 32.21
N ARG A 125 -23.96 -16.40 32.76
CA ARG A 125 -23.59 -15.77 34.05
C ARG A 125 -23.54 -16.78 35.18
N LYS A 126 -24.49 -17.72 35.25
CA LYS A 126 -24.51 -18.76 36.29
C LYS A 126 -23.30 -19.67 36.19
N VAL A 127 -22.95 -20.10 34.97
CA VAL A 127 -21.75 -20.93 34.72
C VAL A 127 -20.47 -20.16 35.08
N LEU A 128 -20.35 -18.90 34.65
CA LEU A 128 -19.20 -18.05 34.98
C LEU A 128 -19.09 -17.81 36.49
N SER A 129 -20.20 -17.58 37.17
CA SER A 129 -20.24 -17.39 38.63
C SER A 129 -19.75 -18.63 39.36
N ASN A 130 -20.22 -19.81 38.95
CA ASN A 130 -19.77 -21.08 39.53
C ASN A 130 -18.28 -21.31 39.26
N PHE A 131 -17.82 -21.03 38.05
CA PHE A 131 -16.42 -21.17 37.67
C PHE A 131 -15.50 -20.24 38.47
N ILE A 132 -15.86 -18.95 38.60
CA ILE A 132 -15.08 -17.97 39.39
C ILE A 132 -15.10 -18.34 40.88
N SER A 133 -16.19 -18.91 41.38
CA SER A 133 -16.28 -19.38 42.77
C SER A 133 -15.40 -20.61 43.01
N GLN A 134 -15.30 -21.50 42.03
CA GLN A 134 -14.46 -22.71 42.10
C GLN A 134 -12.98 -22.40 41.88
N TYR A 135 -12.68 -21.36 41.08
CA TYR A 135 -11.34 -20.90 40.74
C TYR A 135 -11.21 -19.40 41.03
N PRO A 136 -11.20 -18.99 42.31
CA PRO A 136 -11.14 -17.59 42.70
C PRO A 136 -9.87 -16.92 42.17
N ILE A 137 -10.07 -15.79 41.48
CA ILE A 137 -8.98 -14.99 40.95
C ILE A 137 -8.50 -14.05 42.06
N TYR A 138 -7.44 -14.43 42.77
CA TYR A 138 -6.88 -13.61 43.84
C TYR A 138 -6.11 -12.41 43.27
N GLY A 139 -6.16 -11.26 43.97
CA GLY A 139 -5.40 -10.04 43.61
C GLY A 139 -3.93 -10.31 43.27
N PRO A 140 -3.18 -11.07 44.09
CA PRO A 140 -1.79 -11.45 43.77
C PRO A 140 -1.62 -12.29 42.50
N ALA A 141 -2.64 -13.04 42.07
CA ALA A 141 -2.62 -13.78 40.81
C ALA A 141 -2.90 -12.86 39.61
N ILE A 142 -3.76 -11.85 39.78
CA ILE A 142 -3.98 -10.79 38.80
C ILE A 142 -2.71 -9.95 38.65
N ASP A 143 -2.11 -9.51 39.75
CA ASP A 143 -0.88 -8.73 39.74
C ASP A 143 0.27 -9.52 39.13
N ARG A 144 0.38 -10.81 39.45
CA ARG A 144 1.37 -11.71 38.82
C ARG A 144 1.09 -11.91 37.33
N HIS A 145 -0.16 -11.92 36.89
CA HIS A 145 -0.51 -12.02 35.47
C HIS A 145 -0.27 -10.70 34.71
N LEU A 146 -0.55 -9.56 35.33
CA LEU A 146 -0.29 -8.22 34.78
C LEU A 146 1.21 -7.88 34.75
N ALA A 147 1.95 -8.35 35.76
CA ALA A 147 3.40 -8.22 35.86
C ALA A 147 4.15 -9.32 35.10
N ALA A 148 3.49 -10.43 34.75
CA ALA A 148 4.09 -11.46 33.93
C ALA A 148 4.50 -10.84 32.58
N PRO A 149 5.70 -11.16 32.07
CA PRO A 149 6.09 -10.74 30.73
C PRO A 149 5.01 -11.25 29.78
N LYS A 150 4.29 -10.32 29.14
CA LYS A 150 3.23 -10.64 28.17
C LYS A 150 3.77 -11.74 27.28
N SER A 151 3.15 -12.92 27.33
CA SER A 151 3.53 -14.02 26.47
C SER A 151 3.49 -13.46 25.06
N ARG A 152 4.67 -13.32 24.44
CA ARG A 152 4.81 -12.86 23.06
C ARG A 152 3.80 -13.65 22.26
N ASP A 153 2.86 -12.95 21.64
CA ASP A 153 1.89 -13.54 20.72
C ASP A 153 2.66 -14.51 19.83
N ARG A 154 2.15 -15.73 19.59
CA ARG A 154 2.89 -16.74 18.81
C ARG A 154 3.17 -16.29 17.37
N SER A 155 2.58 -15.16 16.94
CA SER A 155 2.94 -14.39 15.74
C SER A 155 4.27 -13.60 15.84
N GLN A 156 4.88 -13.49 17.03
CA GLN A 156 6.22 -12.97 17.33
C GLN A 156 7.29 -14.08 17.48
N ARG A 157 6.98 -15.33 17.12
CA ARG A 157 8.05 -16.31 16.92
C ARG A 157 8.84 -15.88 15.68
N ASP A 158 10.15 -15.67 15.89
CA ASP A 158 11.19 -15.25 14.95
C ASP A 158 11.39 -13.75 14.63
N VAL A 159 11.33 -12.87 15.63
CA VAL A 159 12.02 -11.55 15.54
C VAL A 159 13.27 -11.50 16.42
N GLY A 160 13.40 -12.38 17.42
CA GLY A 160 14.56 -12.41 18.32
C GLY A 160 15.85 -12.95 17.70
N ASN A 161 15.76 -13.64 16.56
CA ASN A 161 16.91 -14.26 15.89
C ASN A 161 16.91 -14.07 14.36
N ARG A 162 16.10 -13.14 13.84
CA ARG A 162 16.40 -12.63 12.50
C ARG A 162 17.69 -11.84 12.64
N GLU A 163 18.77 -12.35 12.06
CA GLU A 163 19.94 -11.54 11.77
C GLU A 163 19.43 -10.21 11.22
N ARG A 164 19.77 -9.12 11.92
CA ARG A 164 19.33 -7.79 11.52
C ARG A 164 19.74 -7.61 10.06
N PRO A 165 18.85 -7.20 9.16
CA PRO A 165 19.27 -6.84 7.82
C PRO A 165 20.29 -5.72 7.98
N GLU A 166 21.56 -6.03 7.73
CA GLU A 166 22.63 -5.05 7.80
C GLU A 166 22.27 -3.91 6.84
N MET A 167 22.28 -2.68 7.34
CA MET A 167 22.02 -1.53 6.49
C MET A 167 23.11 -1.49 5.42
N LEU A 168 22.71 -1.32 4.17
CA LEU A 168 23.64 -1.36 3.05
C LEU A 168 24.12 0.05 2.74
N VAL A 169 25.37 0.17 2.31
CA VAL A 169 25.83 1.37 1.62
C VAL A 169 25.13 1.40 0.25
N PRO A 170 24.39 2.47 -0.09
CA PRO A 170 23.72 2.55 -1.37
C PRO A 170 24.72 2.54 -2.52
N GLN A 171 24.36 1.89 -3.62
CA GLN A 171 25.21 1.87 -4.83
C GLN A 171 25.09 3.17 -5.61
N ARG A 172 26.13 3.48 -6.40
CA ARG A 172 26.10 4.59 -7.37
C ARG A 172 24.93 4.39 -8.33
N SER A 173 24.17 5.46 -8.59
CA SER A 173 23.11 5.42 -9.60
C SER A 173 23.68 5.39 -11.02
N ASN A 174 23.06 4.61 -11.91
CA ASN A 174 23.35 4.56 -13.34
C ASN A 174 22.54 5.62 -14.10
N ILE A 175 22.54 6.85 -13.58
CA ILE A 175 21.75 7.94 -14.12
C ILE A 175 22.28 8.41 -15.48
N THR A 176 21.38 8.67 -16.43
CA THR A 176 21.77 9.23 -17.73
C THR A 176 22.02 10.74 -17.62
N ALA A 177 22.87 11.29 -18.49
CA ALA A 177 23.15 12.73 -18.51
C ALA A 177 21.87 13.57 -18.71
N GLU A 178 20.96 13.10 -19.55
CA GLU A 178 19.65 13.75 -19.76
C GLU A 178 18.80 13.75 -18.49
N MET A 179 18.76 12.62 -17.79
CA MET A 179 18.00 12.53 -16.54
C MET A 179 18.61 13.42 -15.44
N GLN A 180 19.94 13.50 -15.38
CA GLN A 180 20.62 14.40 -14.45
C GLN A 180 20.27 15.87 -14.73
N LYS A 181 20.25 16.29 -16.00
CA LYS A 181 19.82 17.66 -16.36
C LYS A 181 18.40 17.96 -15.88
N GLN A 182 17.48 17.02 -16.08
CA GLN A 182 16.09 17.17 -15.61
C GLN A 182 15.99 17.31 -14.10
N ARG A 183 16.75 16.51 -13.33
CA ARG A 183 16.79 16.63 -11.87
C ARG A 183 17.38 17.97 -11.42
N ASN A 184 18.44 18.45 -12.08
CA ASN A 184 19.09 19.72 -11.74
C ASN A 184 18.18 20.94 -11.92
N MET A 185 17.17 20.85 -12.79
CA MET A 185 16.17 21.90 -13.00
C MET A 185 15.09 21.97 -11.91
N LEU A 186 14.96 20.95 -11.05
CA LEU A 186 13.95 20.95 -9.99
C LEU A 186 14.35 21.93 -8.87
N PRO A 187 13.42 22.75 -8.35
CA PRO A 187 13.71 23.67 -7.26
C PRO A 187 14.30 22.98 -6.01
N ALA A 188 13.86 21.76 -5.69
CA ALA A 188 14.43 20.99 -4.58
C ALA A 188 15.91 20.67 -4.77
N TYR A 189 16.39 20.52 -6.01
CA TYR A 189 17.80 20.23 -6.30
C TYR A 189 18.71 21.41 -5.96
N GLN A 190 18.25 22.63 -6.24
CA GLN A 190 18.99 23.85 -5.89
C GLN A 190 19.18 24.00 -4.37
N GLN A 191 18.34 23.35 -3.57
CA GLN A 191 18.40 23.36 -2.11
C GLN A 191 19.09 22.11 -1.52
N ARG A 192 19.75 21.27 -2.35
CA ARG A 192 20.37 20.00 -1.91
C ARG A 192 21.31 20.19 -0.72
N ALA A 193 22.22 21.17 -0.79
CA ALA A 193 23.21 21.42 0.25
C ALA A 193 22.55 21.82 1.58
N ASP A 194 21.60 22.75 1.55
CA ASP A 194 20.89 23.23 2.73
C ASP A 194 20.03 22.13 3.37
N VAL A 195 19.37 21.32 2.54
CA VAL A 195 18.60 20.16 3.00
C VAL A 195 19.52 19.16 3.69
N LEU A 196 20.62 18.74 3.07
CA LEU A 196 21.56 17.78 3.67
C LEU A 196 22.16 18.32 4.98
N LYS A 197 22.55 19.60 5.01
CA LYS A 197 23.04 20.26 6.22
C LYS A 197 22.00 20.21 7.34
N ALA A 198 20.76 20.64 7.07
CA ALA A 198 19.69 20.63 8.07
C ALA A 198 19.42 19.21 8.61
N ILE A 199 19.46 18.21 7.74
CA ILE A 199 19.28 16.79 8.07
C ILE A 199 20.39 16.29 8.99
N ASN A 200 21.64 16.63 8.70
CA ASN A 200 22.79 16.21 9.51
C ASN A 200 22.74 16.85 10.90
N ASP A 201 22.44 18.15 10.96
CA ASP A 201 22.41 18.92 12.22
C ASP A 201 21.21 18.55 13.12
N HIS A 202 20.08 18.09 12.55
CA HIS A 202 18.85 17.92 13.31
C HIS A 202 18.23 16.51 13.21
N LYS A 203 17.72 16.00 14.33
CA LYS A 203 16.96 14.74 14.37
C LYS A 203 15.63 14.84 13.63
N VAL A 204 14.97 15.99 13.69
CA VAL A 204 13.68 16.24 13.02
C VAL A 204 13.79 17.50 12.16
N VAL A 205 13.41 17.40 10.89
CA VAL A 205 13.42 18.52 9.94
C VAL A 205 12.08 18.59 9.22
N LEU A 206 11.51 19.78 9.13
CA LEU A 206 10.35 20.08 8.29
C LEU A 206 10.84 20.65 6.96
N ILE A 207 10.47 20.01 5.86
CA ILE A 207 10.82 20.46 4.50
C ILE A 207 9.53 20.93 3.83
N THR A 208 9.47 22.22 3.50
CA THR A 208 8.34 22.84 2.82
C THR A 208 8.72 23.23 1.40
N GLY A 209 7.79 23.11 0.45
CA GLY A 209 8.01 23.52 -0.93
C GLY A 209 6.79 23.27 -1.78
N GLY A 210 6.56 24.02 -2.86
CA GLY A 210 5.40 23.85 -3.73
C GLY A 210 5.23 22.42 -4.29
N THR A 211 4.02 22.06 -4.71
CA THR A 211 3.78 20.80 -5.44
C THR A 211 4.60 20.78 -6.72
N GLY A 212 5.16 19.62 -7.07
CA GLY A 212 6.03 19.49 -8.25
C GLY A 212 7.46 20.03 -8.07
N CYS A 213 7.80 20.65 -6.94
CA CYS A 213 9.16 21.16 -6.73
C CYS A 213 10.22 20.05 -6.51
N GLY A 214 9.80 18.79 -6.39
CA GLY A 214 10.67 17.62 -6.35
C GLY A 214 10.96 17.02 -4.97
N LYS A 215 10.32 17.47 -3.88
CA LYS A 215 10.59 16.98 -2.50
C LYS A 215 10.55 15.45 -2.37
N THR A 216 9.42 14.88 -2.76
CA THR A 216 9.10 13.45 -2.65
C THR A 216 10.10 12.57 -3.40
N THR A 217 10.55 13.01 -4.57
CA THR A 217 11.49 12.26 -5.41
C THR A 217 12.95 12.54 -5.06
N GLN A 218 13.32 13.80 -4.79
CA GLN A 218 14.71 14.23 -4.76
C GLN A 218 15.32 14.17 -3.35
N VAL A 219 14.57 14.50 -2.30
CA VAL A 219 15.11 14.48 -0.91
C VAL A 219 15.61 13.09 -0.52
N PRO A 220 14.88 11.97 -0.77
CA PRO A 220 15.41 10.64 -0.49
C PRO A 220 16.67 10.33 -1.34
N GLN A 221 16.73 10.82 -2.58
CA GLN A 221 17.89 10.62 -3.45
C GLN A 221 19.12 11.40 -2.98
N PHE A 222 18.96 12.60 -2.42
CA PHE A 222 20.08 13.34 -1.82
C PHE A 222 20.72 12.53 -0.70
N LEU A 223 19.93 11.88 0.14
CA LEU A 223 20.42 11.01 1.21
C LEU A 223 21.13 9.77 0.67
N LEU A 224 20.60 9.16 -0.40
CA LEU A 224 21.25 8.02 -1.06
C LEU A 224 22.62 8.42 -1.65
N GLU A 225 22.69 9.57 -2.30
CA GLU A 225 23.92 10.10 -2.90
C GLU A 225 24.96 10.46 -1.83
N ASP A 226 24.54 11.19 -0.79
CA ASP A 226 25.40 11.58 0.34
C ASP A 226 25.94 10.36 1.08
N ALA A 227 25.10 9.34 1.33
CA ALA A 227 25.53 8.10 1.97
C ALA A 227 26.49 7.28 1.09
N TYR A 228 26.31 7.29 -0.24
CA TYR A 228 27.27 6.67 -1.17
C TYR A 228 28.61 7.41 -1.15
N GLU A 229 28.59 8.75 -1.22
CA GLU A 229 29.80 9.59 -1.17
C GLU A 229 30.61 9.36 0.12
N HIS A 230 29.93 9.20 1.26
CA HIS A 230 30.56 9.02 2.57
C HIS A 230 30.67 7.55 3.03
N GLN A 231 30.33 6.59 2.17
CA GLN A 231 30.35 5.15 2.46
C GLN A 231 29.57 4.77 3.74
N GLN A 232 28.42 5.41 3.96
CA GLN A 232 27.59 5.22 5.15
C GLN A 232 26.44 4.23 4.88
N PRO A 233 26.25 3.22 5.75
CA PRO A 233 25.06 2.38 5.74
C PRO A 233 23.78 3.20 5.87
N LEU A 234 22.79 2.91 5.02
CA LEU A 234 21.54 3.66 4.99
C LEU A 234 20.34 2.73 4.84
N ARG A 235 19.20 3.15 5.40
CA ARG A 235 17.88 2.60 5.10
C ARG A 235 16.81 3.67 5.30
N ILE A 236 16.11 4.00 4.22
CA ILE A 236 15.12 5.07 4.17
C ILE A 236 13.73 4.46 3.96
N VAL A 237 12.77 4.89 4.78
CA VAL A 237 11.35 4.64 4.53
C VAL A 237 10.63 5.96 4.33
N CYS A 238 10.01 6.13 3.17
CA CYS A 238 9.24 7.31 2.82
C CYS A 238 7.76 6.95 2.73
N THR A 239 6.89 7.62 3.48
CA THR A 239 5.46 7.36 3.41
C THR A 239 4.79 8.15 2.30
N GLN A 240 3.72 7.61 1.77
CA GLN A 240 2.71 8.32 0.98
C GLN A 240 1.34 8.00 1.59
N PRO A 241 0.40 8.95 1.64
CA PRO A 241 -0.94 8.69 2.18
C PRO A 241 -1.67 7.63 1.35
N ARG A 242 -1.49 7.67 0.03
CA ARG A 242 -2.22 6.84 -0.93
C ARG A 242 -1.33 5.78 -1.58
N ARG A 243 -1.95 4.65 -1.93
CA ARG A 243 -1.28 3.48 -2.53
C ARG A 243 -0.64 3.76 -3.90
N LEU A 244 -1.40 4.39 -4.81
CA LEU A 244 -0.93 4.64 -6.18
C LEU A 244 0.27 5.61 -6.22
N PRO A 245 0.27 6.72 -5.46
CA PRO A 245 1.46 7.57 -5.32
C PRO A 245 2.69 6.82 -4.81
N ALA A 246 2.56 5.95 -3.81
CA ALA A 246 3.69 5.15 -3.32
C ALA A 246 4.35 4.32 -4.45
N ILE A 247 3.52 3.63 -5.25
CA ILE A 247 4.00 2.84 -6.39
C ILE A 247 4.62 3.75 -7.46
N ALA A 248 3.91 4.81 -7.84
CA ALA A 248 4.30 5.70 -8.92
C ALA A 248 5.62 6.42 -8.62
N VAL A 249 5.79 6.94 -7.40
CA VAL A 249 7.02 7.59 -6.95
C VAL A 249 8.17 6.59 -6.90
N ALA A 250 7.98 5.39 -6.35
CA ALA A 250 9.02 4.38 -6.33
C ALA A 250 9.49 4.02 -7.74
N SER A 251 8.55 3.80 -8.66
CA SER A 251 8.85 3.52 -10.07
C SER A 251 9.56 4.69 -10.74
N ARG A 252 9.12 5.92 -10.47
CA ARG A 252 9.75 7.14 -10.99
C ARG A 252 11.20 7.26 -10.51
N VAL A 253 11.45 7.09 -9.22
CA VAL A 253 12.80 7.23 -8.65
C VAL A 253 13.72 6.09 -9.11
N ALA A 254 13.24 4.85 -9.22
CA ALA A 254 14.02 3.77 -9.83
C ALA A 254 14.43 4.11 -11.28
N LYS A 255 13.49 4.67 -12.07
CA LYS A 255 13.80 5.14 -13.43
C LYS A 255 14.82 6.28 -13.44
N GLU A 256 14.69 7.26 -12.54
CA GLU A 256 15.65 8.36 -12.40
C GLU A 256 17.06 7.86 -12.09
N ARG A 257 17.18 6.77 -11.32
CA ARG A 257 18.46 6.18 -10.93
C ARG A 257 19.01 5.16 -11.94
N GLY A 258 18.29 4.91 -13.04
CA GLY A 258 18.68 3.93 -14.06
C GLY A 258 18.65 2.49 -13.55
N GLU A 259 17.73 2.15 -12.66
CA GLU A 259 17.63 0.84 -12.02
C GLU A 259 16.22 0.24 -12.11
N SER A 260 16.15 -1.08 -11.89
CA SER A 260 14.89 -1.81 -11.82
C SER A 260 14.18 -1.58 -10.49
N LEU A 261 12.87 -1.33 -10.54
CA LEU A 261 12.03 -1.26 -9.35
C LEU A 261 12.07 -2.58 -8.56
N GLY A 262 12.25 -2.47 -7.25
CA GLY A 262 12.44 -3.61 -6.35
C GLY A 262 13.90 -4.02 -6.15
N SER A 263 14.85 -3.33 -6.79
CA SER A 263 16.28 -3.41 -6.50
C SER A 263 16.64 -2.50 -5.31
N THR A 264 17.39 -1.40 -5.50
CA THR A 264 17.74 -0.50 -4.39
C THR A 264 16.60 0.44 -4.00
N VAL A 265 15.64 0.66 -4.91
CA VAL A 265 14.39 1.41 -4.68
C VAL A 265 13.20 0.48 -4.84
N GLY A 266 12.30 0.50 -3.87
CA GLY A 266 11.11 -0.35 -3.86
C GLY A 266 9.89 0.32 -3.23
N TYR A 267 8.79 -0.43 -3.18
CA TYR A 267 7.61 0.01 -2.42
C TYR A 267 6.99 -1.12 -1.60
N HIS A 268 6.24 -0.73 -0.57
CA HIS A 268 5.44 -1.63 0.25
C HIS A 268 4.08 -1.02 0.58
N ILE A 269 3.02 -1.61 0.04
CA ILE A 269 1.64 -1.25 0.34
C ILE A 269 0.87 -2.47 0.85
N ARG A 270 -0.35 -2.25 1.32
CA ARG A 270 -1.19 -3.36 1.79
C ARG A 270 -1.37 -4.41 0.68
N LEU A 271 -1.01 -5.65 1.01
CA LEU A 271 -1.10 -6.86 0.16
C LEU A 271 -0.15 -6.88 -1.06
N GLU A 272 0.75 -5.92 -1.19
CA GLU A 272 1.66 -5.84 -2.33
C GLU A 272 2.99 -5.21 -1.92
N GLN A 273 4.09 -5.92 -2.18
CA GLN A 273 5.44 -5.50 -1.82
C GLN A 273 6.39 -5.79 -2.99
N ARG A 274 7.16 -4.77 -3.39
CA ARG A 274 8.23 -4.87 -4.39
C ARG A 274 9.50 -4.31 -3.77
N THR A 275 10.16 -5.15 -2.99
CA THR A 275 11.46 -4.88 -2.34
C THR A 275 12.30 -6.14 -2.39
N SER A 276 13.62 -6.00 -2.26
CA SER A 276 14.59 -7.08 -2.13
C SER A 276 15.46 -6.84 -0.89
N PRO A 277 16.35 -7.79 -0.51
CA PRO A 277 17.38 -7.54 0.50
C PRO A 277 18.29 -6.35 0.17
N GLN A 278 18.40 -5.96 -1.11
CA GLN A 278 19.19 -4.82 -1.57
C GLN A 278 18.43 -3.48 -1.50
N THR A 279 17.14 -3.48 -1.14
CA THR A 279 16.34 -2.26 -1.09
C THR A 279 16.77 -1.36 0.06
N VAL A 280 17.31 -0.19 -0.29
CA VAL A 280 17.73 0.86 0.64
C VAL A 280 16.60 1.89 0.83
N LEU A 281 15.90 2.26 -0.24
CA LEU A 281 14.79 3.21 -0.22
C LEU A 281 13.46 2.49 -0.47
N THR A 282 12.57 2.54 0.52
CA THR A 282 11.21 1.98 0.39
C THR A 282 10.18 3.09 0.48
N TYR A 283 9.34 3.23 -0.54
CA TYR A 283 8.11 4.02 -0.45
C TYR A 283 6.97 3.16 0.07
N CYS A 284 6.22 3.61 1.06
CA CYS A 284 5.14 2.81 1.62
C CYS A 284 3.91 3.64 1.95
N THR A 285 2.77 2.98 2.15
CA THR A 285 1.62 3.68 2.74
C THR A 285 1.84 3.93 4.23
N SER A 286 1.29 5.02 4.77
CA SER A 286 1.35 5.35 6.21
C SER A 286 0.96 4.15 7.10
N GLY A 287 -0.11 3.43 6.75
CA GLY A 287 -0.55 2.25 7.50
C GLY A 287 0.43 1.07 7.50
N VAL A 288 1.27 0.92 6.46
CA VAL A 288 2.32 -0.10 6.42
C VAL A 288 3.45 0.27 7.37
N LEU A 289 3.93 1.52 7.34
CA LEU A 289 4.96 1.97 8.29
C LEU A 289 4.45 1.88 9.74
N LEU A 290 3.20 2.25 10.00
CA LEU A 290 2.63 2.18 11.34
C LEU A 290 2.63 0.74 11.87
N ARG A 291 2.28 -0.23 11.01
CA ARG A 291 2.35 -1.66 11.35
C ARG A 291 3.79 -2.11 11.61
N MET A 292 4.76 -1.65 10.82
CA MET A 292 6.18 -1.94 11.05
C MET A 292 6.65 -1.41 12.41
N LEU A 293 6.29 -0.16 12.76
CA LEU A 293 6.62 0.44 14.06
C LEU A 293 5.85 -0.18 15.24
N THR A 294 4.70 -0.80 14.99
CA THR A 294 3.99 -1.58 16.02
C THR A 294 4.72 -2.90 16.34
N GLN A 295 5.42 -3.46 15.34
CA GLN A 295 6.22 -4.68 15.51
C GLN A 295 7.60 -4.37 16.09
N ASP A 296 8.23 -3.28 15.66
CA ASP A 296 9.49 -2.77 16.19
C ASP A 296 9.39 -1.28 16.49
N ASP A 297 9.06 -0.98 17.75
CA ASP A 297 8.81 0.38 18.23
C ASP A 297 10.08 1.25 18.38
N ALA A 298 11.26 0.66 18.15
CA ALA A 298 12.53 1.37 18.05
C ALA A 298 12.96 1.58 16.59
N ALA A 299 12.20 1.06 15.61
CA ALA A 299 12.51 1.20 14.18
C ALA A 299 13.95 0.78 13.81
N ARG A 300 14.53 -0.22 14.48
CA ARG A 300 15.98 -0.51 14.56
C ARG A 300 16.65 -0.61 13.19
N ASP A 301 15.95 -1.18 12.22
CA ASP A 301 16.50 -1.40 10.88
C ASP A 301 16.26 -0.22 9.92
N ILE A 302 15.86 0.94 10.44
CA ILE A 302 15.59 2.16 9.66
C ILE A 302 16.47 3.28 10.20
N SER A 303 17.21 3.95 9.31
CA SER A 303 18.03 5.13 9.63
C SER A 303 17.24 6.43 9.48
N HIS A 304 16.39 6.50 8.45
CA HIS A 304 15.68 7.71 8.05
C HIS A 304 14.22 7.38 7.76
N ILE A 305 13.32 8.15 8.38
CA ILE A 305 11.88 8.09 8.10
C ILE A 305 11.44 9.44 7.54
N ILE A 306 10.80 9.42 6.38
CA ILE A 306 10.25 10.59 5.72
C ILE A 306 8.73 10.45 5.71
N LEU A 307 8.03 11.34 6.41
CA LEU A 307 6.58 11.46 6.32
C LEU A 307 6.26 12.49 5.24
N ASP A 308 5.82 12.02 4.08
CA ASP A 308 5.38 12.90 3.00
C ASP A 308 3.89 13.27 3.13
N GLU A 309 3.53 14.39 2.51
CA GLU A 309 2.17 14.92 2.44
C GLU A 309 1.48 15.03 3.81
N ILE A 310 2.22 15.43 4.87
CA ILE A 310 1.68 15.50 6.25
C ILE A 310 0.52 16.51 6.43
N HIS A 311 0.29 17.34 5.42
CA HIS A 311 -0.81 18.29 5.36
C HIS A 311 -2.17 17.63 5.07
N GLU A 312 -2.21 16.42 4.51
CA GLU A 312 -3.47 15.69 4.30
C GLU A 312 -4.16 15.27 5.62
N ARG A 313 -3.45 15.38 6.77
CA ARG A 313 -3.95 15.10 8.13
C ARG A 313 -4.75 13.79 8.22
N GLU A 314 -4.23 12.74 7.59
CA GLU A 314 -4.81 11.41 7.71
C GLU A 314 -4.57 10.81 9.10
N GLN A 315 -5.56 10.08 9.62
CA GLN A 315 -5.51 9.44 10.94
C GLN A 315 -4.24 8.58 11.15
N ASN A 316 -3.81 7.84 10.12
CA ASN A 316 -2.59 7.02 10.21
C ASN A 316 -1.32 7.87 10.36
N THR A 317 -1.28 9.04 9.72
CA THR A 317 -0.14 9.97 9.81
C THR A 317 -0.04 10.57 11.22
N ASP A 318 -1.17 10.89 11.85
CA ASP A 318 -1.19 11.35 13.24
C ASP A 318 -0.68 10.27 14.22
N TYR A 319 -1.12 9.03 14.05
CA TYR A 319 -0.59 7.91 14.84
C TYR A 319 0.90 7.66 14.58
N LEU A 320 1.37 7.84 13.34
CA LEU A 320 2.80 7.77 13.03
C LEU A 320 3.59 8.84 13.76
N LEU A 321 3.10 10.09 13.83
CA LEU A 321 3.79 11.15 14.59
C LEU A 321 3.95 10.78 16.07
N ILE A 322 2.92 10.16 16.68
CA ILE A 322 2.99 9.67 18.06
C ILE A 322 4.03 8.55 18.19
N ALA A 323 3.98 7.55 17.31
CA ALA A 323 4.91 6.42 17.32
C ALA A 323 6.36 6.88 17.10
N LEU A 324 6.60 7.78 16.15
CA LEU A 324 7.93 8.33 15.86
C LEU A 324 8.48 9.16 17.02
N LYS A 325 7.62 9.94 17.72
CA LYS A 325 8.03 10.64 18.94
C LYS A 325 8.53 9.67 20.01
N GLN A 326 7.95 8.48 20.11
CA GLN A 326 8.41 7.44 21.04
C GLN A 326 9.71 6.78 20.55
N ALA A 327 9.81 6.47 19.25
CA ALA A 327 11.03 5.88 18.67
C ALA A 327 12.24 6.82 18.82
N LEU A 328 12.07 8.12 18.59
CA LEU A 328 13.12 9.15 18.75
C LEU A 328 13.61 9.31 20.20
N LYS A 329 12.80 8.93 21.20
CA LYS A 329 13.25 8.88 22.60
C LYS A 329 14.15 7.67 22.87
N LYS A 330 13.98 6.59 22.11
CA LYS A 330 14.75 5.35 22.24
C LYS A 330 16.03 5.36 21.40
N ARG A 331 16.03 6.11 20.29
CA ARG A 331 17.13 6.15 19.32
C ARG A 331 17.58 7.58 19.05
N ASN A 332 18.85 7.84 19.37
CA ASN A 332 19.48 9.13 19.10
C ASN A 332 19.96 9.26 17.66
N ASP A 333 20.15 8.15 16.97
CA ASP A 333 20.62 8.05 15.60
C ASP A 333 19.50 8.11 14.56
N LEU A 334 18.26 7.82 14.95
CA LEU A 334 17.09 7.90 14.06
C LEU A 334 16.83 9.34 13.61
N LYS A 335 16.71 9.53 12.30
CA LYS A 335 16.40 10.81 11.67
C LYS A 335 14.99 10.81 11.07
N VAL A 336 14.19 11.84 11.35
CA VAL A 336 12.81 11.98 10.85
C VAL A 336 12.67 13.25 10.02
N ARG A 337 11.99 13.16 8.88
CA ARG A 337 11.69 14.29 8.00
C ARG A 337 10.19 14.39 7.79
N LEU A 338 9.67 15.60 7.81
CA LEU A 338 8.26 15.89 7.55
C LEU A 338 8.18 16.75 6.28
N GLN A 339 7.33 16.40 5.33
CA GLN A 339 7.20 17.13 4.06
C GLN A 339 5.76 17.63 3.84
N LYS A 340 5.63 18.89 3.42
CA LYS A 340 4.32 19.49 3.06
C LYS A 340 4.47 20.59 2.01
N PRO A 341 3.40 20.94 1.27
CA PRO A 341 3.36 22.11 0.42
C PRO A 341 3.44 23.43 1.21
N PHE A 342 3.74 24.52 0.52
CA PHE A 342 3.52 25.86 1.06
C PHE A 342 2.01 26.04 1.36
N LEU A 343 1.70 26.72 2.47
CA LEU A 343 0.34 27.11 2.81
C LEU A 343 -0.08 28.33 2.03
#